data_AF-A0A178IG21-F1
#
_entry.id   AF-A0A178IG21-F1
#
_cell.length_a   1.000
_cell.length_b   1.000
_cell.length_c   1.000
_cell.angle_alpha   90.00
_cell.angle_beta   90.00
_cell.angle_gamma   90.00
#
_symmetry.space_group_name_H-M   'P 1'
#
loop_
_entity.id
_entity.type
_entity.pdbx_description
1 polymer ?
#
loop_
_entity_poly.entity_id
_entity_poly.type
_entity_poly.pdbx_seq_one_letter_code
_entity_poly.pdbx_strand_id
1 'polypeptide(L)'
;MAKLRQLAMELQASMADAVGKYIAVCDHIRKAQLMPVTVTAELKQLGFADSRISEIKRVSMVSDVVWEQYKSRTIGFKVALDIARQEAIEEAEEAKKEAESKQADMFAGQPAESAPKAKETAKESKPEDEPAIWKKWDKGSDEKSQGKTGTKPDKPILEKTKTMVAVKPRVHTPREILTEFLGSYLPCAGKLGDGWKPTTIFDCNGWTVEVRITRKKETKKPAKKTITKKGKR
;
A
#
# COMPACT_ATOMS: atom_id res chain seq x y z
N MET A 1 -16.78 -25.04 26.86
CA MET A 1 -17.67 -23.99 26.31
C MET A 1 -17.21 -22.55 26.61
N ALA A 2 -16.78 -22.20 27.83
CA ALA A 2 -16.34 -20.83 28.15
C ALA A 2 -15.18 -20.32 27.27
N LYS A 3 -14.14 -21.13 27.07
CA LYS A 3 -12.96 -20.78 26.24
C LYS A 3 -13.32 -20.48 24.78
N LEU A 4 -14.28 -21.20 24.20
CA LEU A 4 -14.71 -20.98 22.81
C LEU A 4 -15.37 -19.60 22.65
N ARG A 5 -16.20 -19.20 23.61
CA ARG A 5 -16.83 -17.86 23.61
C ARG A 5 -15.79 -16.75 23.72
N GLN A 6 -14.80 -16.93 24.60
CA GLN A 6 -13.70 -15.98 24.73
C GLN A 6 -12.93 -15.82 23.42
N LEU A 7 -12.51 -16.93 22.79
CA LEU A 7 -11.79 -16.89 21.51
C LEU A 7 -12.64 -16.25 20.39
N ALA A 8 -13.95 -16.49 20.37
CA ALA A 8 -14.84 -15.86 19.41
C ALA A 8 -14.92 -14.33 19.59
N MET A 9 -14.96 -13.85 20.84
CA MET A 9 -14.94 -12.41 21.14
C MET A 9 -13.61 -11.76 20.76
N GLU A 10 -12.48 -12.42 21.06
CA GLU A 10 -11.14 -11.96 20.68
C GLU A 10 -11.00 -11.88 19.15
N LEU A 11 -11.49 -12.90 18.42
CA LEU A 11 -11.51 -12.89 16.96
C LEU A 11 -12.35 -11.72 16.43
N GLN A 12 -13.55 -11.51 16.95
CA GLN A 12 -14.42 -10.41 16.53
C GLN A 12 -13.77 -9.04 16.77
N ALA A 13 -13.11 -8.85 17.91
CA ALA A 13 -12.36 -7.63 18.21
C ALA A 13 -11.20 -7.41 17.24
N SER A 14 -10.41 -8.46 16.95
CA SER A 14 -9.29 -8.39 16.01
C SER A 14 -9.75 -8.05 14.58
N MET A 15 -10.90 -8.56 14.16
CA MET A 15 -11.50 -8.25 12.86
C MET A 15 -11.96 -6.79 12.78
N ALA A 16 -12.60 -6.27 13.83
CA ALA A 16 -13.03 -4.88 13.89
C ALA A 16 -11.84 -3.91 13.86
N ASP A 17 -10.75 -4.23 14.57
CA ASP A 17 -9.51 -3.46 14.57
C ASP A 17 -8.84 -3.48 13.18
N ALA A 18 -8.77 -4.65 12.54
CA ALA A 18 -8.25 -4.77 11.18
C ALA A 18 -9.02 -3.88 10.20
N VAL A 19 -10.36 -3.89 10.25
CA VAL A 19 -11.20 -3.00 9.42
C VAL A 19 -10.89 -1.53 9.69
N GLY A 20 -10.75 -1.14 10.96
CA GLY A 20 -10.37 0.23 11.32
C GLY A 20 -9.04 0.66 10.70
N LYS A 21 -8.04 -0.21 10.69
CA LYS A 21 -6.73 0.05 10.07
C LYS A 21 -6.82 0.19 8.54
N TYR A 22 -7.62 -0.64 7.87
CA TYR A 22 -7.84 -0.50 6.43
C TYR A 22 -8.47 0.83 6.06
N ILE A 23 -9.47 1.29 6.83
CA ILE A 23 -10.08 2.61 6.64
C ILE A 23 -9.04 3.71 6.85
N ALA A 24 -8.25 3.64 7.92
CA ALA A 24 -7.22 4.63 8.22
C ALA A 24 -6.15 4.74 7.11
N VAL A 25 -5.72 3.61 6.55
CA VAL A 25 -4.77 3.59 5.42
C VAL A 25 -5.37 4.26 4.19
N CYS A 26 -6.61 3.91 3.82
CA CYS A 26 -7.28 4.50 2.67
C CYS A 26 -7.54 6.00 2.87
N ASP A 27 -7.93 6.42 4.07
CA ASP A 27 -8.15 7.82 4.44
C ASP A 27 -6.86 8.64 4.33
N HIS A 28 -5.73 8.08 4.79
CA HIS A 28 -4.43 8.70 4.64
C HIS A 28 -4.03 8.88 3.17
N ILE A 29 -4.20 7.84 2.34
CA ILE A 29 -3.92 7.89 0.90
C ILE A 29 -4.73 9.01 0.22
N ARG A 30 -6.02 9.12 0.53
CA ARG A 30 -6.91 10.16 -0.04
C ARG A 30 -6.52 11.56 0.43
N LYS A 31 -6.33 11.76 1.73
CA LYS A 31 -5.95 13.07 2.30
C LYS A 31 -4.61 13.57 1.80
N ALA A 32 -3.63 12.68 1.66
CA ALA A 32 -2.31 13.01 1.15
C ALA A 32 -2.22 13.02 -0.39
N GLN A 33 -3.32 12.69 -1.09
CA GLN A 33 -3.40 12.61 -2.56
C GLN A 33 -2.24 11.80 -3.16
N LEU A 34 -1.92 10.64 -2.56
CA LEU A 34 -0.76 9.85 -2.98
C LEU A 34 -1.00 9.21 -4.34
N MET A 35 -0.01 9.36 -5.23
CA MET A 35 -0.04 8.73 -6.56
C MET A 35 -0.01 7.20 -6.45
N PRO A 36 -0.67 6.46 -7.38
CA PRO A 36 -0.73 5.00 -7.34
C PRO A 36 0.64 4.29 -7.25
N VAL A 37 1.67 4.88 -7.88
CA VAL A 37 3.04 4.36 -7.87
C VAL A 37 3.66 4.48 -6.47
N THR A 38 3.50 5.63 -5.82
CA THR A 38 3.99 5.90 -4.46
C THR A 38 3.33 4.97 -3.46
N VAL A 39 2.00 4.80 -3.53
CA VAL A 39 1.25 3.86 -2.66
C VAL A 39 1.80 2.44 -2.79
N THR A 40 2.12 2.01 -4.02
CA THR A 40 2.67 0.68 -4.27
C THR A 40 4.06 0.53 -3.63
N ALA A 41 4.93 1.53 -3.78
CA ALA A 41 6.28 1.50 -3.23
C ALA A 41 6.28 1.44 -1.69
N GLU A 42 5.51 2.31 -1.04
CA GLU A 42 5.41 2.40 0.42
C GLU A 42 4.84 1.11 1.03
N LEU A 43 3.72 0.60 0.51
CA LEU A 43 3.11 -0.62 1.04
C LEU A 43 3.97 -1.86 0.78
N LYS A 44 4.69 -1.91 -0.35
CA LYS A 44 5.62 -3.00 -0.65
C LYS A 44 6.82 -3.00 0.28
N GLN A 45 7.34 -1.83 0.66
CA GLN A 45 8.40 -1.69 1.65
C GLN A 45 7.97 -2.21 3.04
N LEU A 46 6.69 -2.08 3.37
CA LEU A 46 6.10 -2.65 4.60
C LEU A 46 5.79 -4.15 4.50
N GLY A 47 6.06 -4.79 3.36
CA GLY A 47 5.88 -6.23 3.17
C GLY A 47 4.46 -6.67 2.80
N PHE A 48 3.60 -5.75 2.33
CA PHE A 48 2.28 -6.14 1.84
C PHE A 48 2.39 -6.93 0.52
N ALA A 49 1.52 -7.93 0.34
CA ALA A 49 1.40 -8.67 -0.90
C ALA A 49 0.83 -7.78 -2.03
N ASP A 50 1.32 -7.96 -3.26
CA ASP A 50 0.90 -7.14 -4.42
C ASP A 50 -0.63 -7.20 -4.66
N SER A 51 -1.28 -8.34 -4.36
CA SER A 51 -2.74 -8.47 -4.42
C SER A 51 -3.44 -7.52 -3.45
N ARG A 52 -2.99 -7.47 -2.20
CA ARG A 52 -3.56 -6.59 -1.18
C ARG A 52 -3.31 -5.12 -1.49
N ILE A 53 -2.13 -4.80 -2.01
CA ILE A 53 -1.80 -3.45 -2.47
C ILE A 53 -2.76 -3.01 -3.58
N SER A 54 -3.02 -3.87 -4.56
CA SER A 54 -3.99 -3.59 -5.64
C SER A 54 -5.39 -3.32 -5.10
N GLU A 55 -5.85 -4.08 -4.10
CA GLU A 55 -7.16 -3.87 -3.47
C GLU A 55 -7.23 -2.52 -2.75
N ILE A 56 -6.23 -2.20 -1.91
CA ILE A 56 -6.17 -0.93 -1.18
C ILE A 56 -6.17 0.24 -2.15
N LYS A 57 -5.38 0.17 -3.23
CA LYS A 57 -5.32 1.23 -4.25
C LYS A 57 -6.69 1.50 -4.86
N ARG A 58 -7.40 0.45 -5.31
CA ARG A 58 -8.73 0.57 -5.91
C ARG A 58 -9.71 1.22 -4.94
N VAL A 59 -9.82 0.69 -3.72
CA VAL A 59 -10.74 1.22 -2.70
C VAL A 59 -10.38 2.64 -2.28
N SER A 60 -9.10 3.01 -2.26
CA SER A 60 -8.69 4.38 -1.94
C SER A 60 -9.03 5.40 -3.03
N MET A 61 -9.29 4.96 -4.27
CA MET A 61 -9.49 5.82 -5.45
C MET A 61 -10.94 5.85 -5.94
N VAL A 62 -11.88 5.21 -5.23
CA VAL A 62 -13.32 5.25 -5.57
C VAL A 62 -13.90 6.65 -5.47
N SER A 63 -15.09 6.82 -6.05
CA SER A 63 -15.89 8.03 -5.91
C SER A 63 -16.15 8.42 -4.44
N ASP A 64 -16.30 9.71 -4.16
CA ASP A 64 -16.53 10.21 -2.78
C ASP A 64 -17.79 9.61 -2.13
N VAL A 65 -18.81 9.31 -2.93
CA VAL A 65 -20.05 8.69 -2.47
C VAL A 65 -19.78 7.30 -1.90
N VAL A 66 -19.05 6.46 -2.63
CA VAL A 66 -18.69 5.10 -2.19
C VAL A 66 -17.72 5.16 -1.01
N TRP A 67 -16.79 6.11 -1.03
CA TRP A 67 -15.85 6.33 0.05
C TRP A 67 -16.54 6.64 1.38
N GLU A 68 -17.50 7.58 1.40
CA GLU A 68 -18.22 7.93 2.63
C GLU A 68 -19.10 6.79 3.15
N GLN A 69 -19.67 5.96 2.26
CA GLN A 69 -20.36 4.72 2.66
C GLN A 69 -19.40 3.71 3.30
N TYR A 70 -18.19 3.55 2.77
CA TYR A 70 -17.19 2.65 3.33
C TYR A 70 -16.63 3.17 4.66
N LYS A 71 -16.33 4.46 4.74
CA LYS A 71 -15.82 5.14 5.94
C LYS A 71 -16.81 5.13 7.09
N SER A 72 -18.10 5.31 6.81
CA SER A 72 -19.19 5.16 7.78
C SER A 72 -19.45 3.70 8.19
N ARG A 73 -18.74 2.74 7.58
CA ARG A 73 -18.93 1.29 7.76
C ARG A 73 -20.31 0.80 7.34
N THR A 74 -21.01 1.55 6.50
CA THR A 74 -22.28 1.15 5.88
C THR A 74 -22.07 -0.03 4.93
N ILE A 75 -20.97 -0.01 4.18
CA ILE A 75 -20.55 -1.12 3.32
C ILE A 75 -19.22 -1.70 3.79
N GLY A 76 -19.02 -3.01 3.55
CA GLY A 76 -17.76 -3.69 3.84
C GLY A 76 -16.70 -3.48 2.75
N PHE A 77 -15.44 -3.74 3.07
CA PHE A 77 -14.31 -3.57 2.13
C PHE A 77 -14.48 -4.32 0.81
N LYS A 78 -15.01 -5.55 0.85
CA LYS A 78 -15.25 -6.36 -0.36
C LYS A 78 -16.28 -5.71 -1.29
N VAL A 79 -17.35 -5.17 -0.72
CA VAL A 79 -18.41 -4.49 -1.50
C VAL A 79 -17.84 -3.22 -2.13
N ALA A 80 -17.10 -2.42 -1.36
CA ALA A 80 -16.41 -1.23 -1.88
C ALA A 80 -15.43 -1.59 -3.01
N LEU A 81 -14.71 -2.71 -2.89
CA LEU A 81 -13.80 -3.20 -3.93
C LEU A 81 -14.52 -3.64 -5.21
N ASP A 82 -15.68 -4.30 -5.08
CA ASP A 82 -16.47 -4.73 -6.23
C ASP A 82 -17.09 -3.53 -6.96
N ILE A 83 -17.56 -2.51 -6.22
CA ILE A 83 -18.00 -1.23 -6.80
C ILE A 83 -16.83 -0.54 -7.53
N ALA A 84 -15.64 -0.47 -6.90
CA ALA A 84 -14.45 0.10 -7.52
C ALA A 84 -14.06 -0.59 -8.83
N ARG A 85 -14.34 -1.89 -8.97
CA ARG A 85 -14.10 -2.64 -10.20
C ARG A 85 -15.11 -2.28 -11.29
N GLN A 86 -16.36 -2.05 -10.91
CA GLN A 86 -17.42 -1.63 -11.84
C GLN A 86 -17.16 -0.22 -12.36
N GLU A 87 -16.87 0.74 -11.47
CA GLU A 87 -16.51 2.12 -11.85
C GLU A 87 -15.35 2.13 -12.87
N ALA A 88 -14.30 1.33 -12.63
CA ALA A 88 -13.16 1.23 -13.55
C ALA A 88 -13.50 0.62 -14.92
N ILE A 89 -14.54 -0.22 -15.02
CA ILE A 89 -15.01 -0.77 -16.30
C ILE A 89 -15.78 0.30 -17.06
N GLU A 90 -16.69 1.01 -16.37
CA GLU A 90 -17.49 2.09 -16.95
C GLU A 90 -16.60 3.22 -17.48
N GLU A 91 -15.61 3.68 -16.70
CA GLU A 91 -14.63 4.68 -17.13
C GLU A 91 -13.85 4.23 -18.38
N ALA A 92 -13.49 2.94 -18.45
CA ALA A 92 -12.77 2.39 -19.60
C ALA A 92 -13.65 2.30 -20.85
N GLU A 93 -14.95 2.03 -20.70
CA GLU A 93 -15.91 2.04 -21.81
C GLU A 93 -16.17 3.45 -22.33
N GLU A 94 -16.31 4.43 -21.44
CA GLU A 94 -16.46 5.84 -21.80
C GLU A 94 -15.23 6.38 -22.53
N ALA A 95 -14.02 6.08 -22.03
CA ALA A 95 -12.78 6.47 -22.68
C ALA A 95 -12.65 5.87 -24.10
N LYS A 96 -13.12 4.64 -24.31
CA LYS A 96 -13.16 4.02 -25.64
C LYS A 96 -14.13 4.73 -26.58
N LYS A 97 -15.35 5.01 -26.12
CA LYS A 97 -16.35 5.75 -26.91
C LYS A 97 -15.85 7.13 -27.31
N GLU A 98 -15.17 7.83 -26.42
CA GLU A 98 -14.57 9.15 -26.70
C GLU A 98 -13.41 9.05 -27.70
N ALA A 99 -12.60 7.98 -27.63
CA ALA A 99 -11.54 7.73 -28.61
C ALA A 99 -12.12 7.42 -30.00
N GLU A 100 -13.17 6.61 -30.07
CA GLU A 100 -13.86 6.26 -31.32
C GLU A 100 -14.54 7.49 -31.96
N SER A 101 -15.19 8.35 -31.17
CA SER A 101 -15.80 9.57 -31.70
C SER A 101 -14.75 10.53 -32.26
N LYS A 102 -13.62 10.72 -31.56
CA LYS A 102 -12.50 11.54 -32.06
C LYS A 102 -11.89 11.00 -33.35
N GLN A 103 -11.82 9.67 -33.48
CA GLN A 103 -11.32 9.04 -34.70
C GLN A 103 -12.28 9.25 -35.89
N ALA A 104 -13.59 9.22 -35.65
CA ALA A 104 -14.60 9.48 -36.69
C ALA A 104 -14.53 10.93 -37.21
N ASP A 105 -14.38 11.91 -36.31
CA ASP A 105 -14.28 13.33 -36.68
C ASP A 105 -13.03 13.64 -37.53
N MET A 106 -11.91 12.95 -37.28
CA MET A 106 -10.68 13.12 -38.07
C MET A 106 -10.83 12.65 -39.53
N PHE A 107 -11.75 11.72 -39.81
CA PHE A 107 -11.96 11.20 -41.17
C PHE A 107 -13.02 11.99 -41.95
N ALA A 108 -13.97 12.63 -41.26
CA ALA A 108 -15.00 13.45 -41.89
C ALA A 108 -14.47 14.80 -42.45
N GLY A 109 -13.25 15.18 -42.09
CA GLY A 109 -12.64 16.48 -42.43
C GLY A 109 -11.73 16.51 -43.66
N GLN A 110 -11.55 15.43 -44.41
CA GLN A 110 -10.93 15.52 -45.74
C GLN A 110 -12.02 15.86 -46.77
N PRO A 111 -12.18 17.14 -47.18
CA PRO A 111 -12.96 17.42 -48.37
C PRO A 111 -12.35 16.61 -49.51
N ALA A 112 -13.21 16.01 -50.33
CA ALA A 112 -12.85 15.33 -51.56
C ALA A 112 -12.26 16.33 -52.56
N GLU A 113 -11.11 16.93 -52.25
CA GLU A 113 -10.43 17.87 -53.10
C GLU A 113 -9.60 17.10 -54.11
N SER A 114 -10.22 16.92 -55.28
CA SER A 114 -9.60 16.59 -56.56
C SER A 114 -8.81 15.28 -56.60
N ALA A 115 -9.51 14.21 -56.95
CA ALA A 115 -8.92 13.02 -57.53
C ALA A 115 -7.94 13.40 -58.66
N PRO A 116 -6.63 13.10 -58.56
CA PRO A 116 -5.78 13.14 -59.73
C PRO A 116 -6.26 12.04 -60.68
N LYS A 117 -6.66 12.43 -61.90
CA LYS A 117 -6.91 11.54 -63.04
C LYS A 117 -5.68 10.65 -63.26
N ALA A 118 -5.64 9.48 -62.64
CA ALA A 118 -4.67 8.44 -62.92
C ALA A 118 -5.17 7.61 -64.11
N LYS A 119 -4.47 7.77 -65.23
CA LYS A 119 -4.58 6.97 -66.45
C LYS A 119 -4.65 5.47 -66.13
N GLU A 120 -5.61 4.81 -66.76
CA GLU A 120 -5.61 3.37 -67.03
C GLU A 120 -4.22 2.91 -67.48
N THR A 121 -3.62 2.01 -66.70
CA THR A 121 -2.77 0.97 -67.27
C THR A 121 -3.18 -0.35 -66.61
N ALA A 122 -4.03 -1.07 -67.33
CA ALA A 122 -4.30 -2.48 -67.07
C ALA A 122 -2.98 -3.27 -67.18
N LYS A 123 -2.64 -4.00 -66.13
CA LYS A 123 -1.82 -5.20 -66.27
C LYS A 123 -2.29 -6.24 -65.27
N GLU A 124 -3.17 -7.07 -65.80
CA GLU A 124 -3.58 -8.36 -65.28
C GLU A 124 -2.35 -9.25 -65.06
N SER A 125 -2.13 -9.67 -63.81
CA SER A 125 -1.23 -10.77 -63.50
C SER A 125 -1.76 -11.53 -62.27
N LYS A 126 -2.44 -12.65 -62.57
CA LYS A 126 -2.46 -13.87 -61.74
C LYS A 126 -1.01 -14.29 -61.44
N PRO A 127 -0.70 -14.81 -60.24
CA PRO A 127 -0.86 -16.24 -59.95
C PRO A 127 -1.43 -16.49 -58.53
N GLU A 128 -2.29 -17.48 -58.31
CA GLU A 128 -1.98 -18.92 -58.19
C GLU A 128 -0.98 -19.26 -57.08
N ASP A 129 -1.55 -19.92 -56.07
CA ASP A 129 -0.99 -20.96 -55.22
C ASP A 129 -0.20 -20.65 -53.93
N GLU A 130 -0.69 -21.35 -52.90
CA GLU A 130 -0.04 -21.82 -51.65
C GLU A 130 0.01 -20.93 -50.38
N PRO A 131 0.01 -21.54 -49.18
CA PRO A 131 -0.84 -22.66 -48.76
C PRO A 131 -1.42 -22.46 -47.33
N ALA A 132 -2.45 -23.25 -47.05
CA ALA A 132 -3.03 -23.42 -45.72
C ALA A 132 -2.02 -24.03 -44.72
N ILE A 133 -1.32 -23.19 -43.95
CA ILE A 133 -0.45 -23.61 -42.84
C ILE A 133 -0.88 -22.97 -41.51
N TRP A 134 -2.10 -23.21 -41.04
CA TRP A 134 -2.40 -23.13 -39.59
C TRP A 134 -3.40 -24.24 -39.22
N LYS A 135 -3.05 -25.49 -39.54
CA LYS A 135 -3.62 -26.68 -38.90
C LYS A 135 -2.88 -26.94 -37.59
N LYS A 136 -3.66 -27.24 -36.55
CA LYS A 136 -3.29 -27.93 -35.30
C LYS A 136 -2.36 -27.15 -34.35
N TRP A 137 -2.97 -26.46 -33.39
CA TRP A 137 -2.44 -26.48 -32.03
C TRP A 137 -3.15 -27.60 -31.26
N ASP A 138 -2.33 -28.52 -30.79
CA ASP A 138 -2.69 -29.78 -30.17
C ASP A 138 -3.52 -29.61 -28.89
N LYS A 139 -4.57 -30.43 -28.82
CA LYS A 139 -5.14 -30.92 -27.57
C LYS A 139 -4.18 -31.96 -26.99
N GLY A 140 -3.78 -31.77 -25.74
CA GLY A 140 -3.45 -32.89 -24.84
C GLY A 140 -1.99 -32.94 -24.40
N SER A 141 -1.77 -32.67 -23.12
CA SER A 141 -0.91 -33.54 -22.31
C SER A 141 -1.27 -33.34 -20.83
N ASP A 142 -2.24 -34.13 -20.39
CA ASP A 142 -2.23 -34.70 -19.06
C ASP A 142 -0.97 -35.58 -18.96
N GLU A 143 0.04 -35.20 -18.18
CA GLU A 143 0.91 -36.21 -17.60
C GLU A 143 1.57 -35.77 -16.29
N LYS A 144 1.29 -36.58 -15.28
CA LYS A 144 2.02 -36.75 -14.01
C LYS A 144 3.53 -36.52 -14.16
N SER A 145 4.10 -35.74 -13.25
CA SER A 145 5.45 -36.03 -12.77
C SER A 145 5.54 -35.83 -11.27
N GLN A 146 5.54 -36.97 -10.58
CA GLN A 146 5.95 -37.13 -9.21
C GLN A 146 7.43 -36.72 -9.03
N GLY A 147 7.73 -36.13 -7.88
CA GLY A 147 8.96 -36.30 -7.11
C GLY A 147 10.32 -36.11 -7.79
N LYS A 148 11.05 -35.05 -7.40
CA LYS A 148 12.52 -35.10 -7.28
C LYS A 148 12.99 -34.14 -6.19
N THR A 149 13.37 -34.73 -5.05
CA THR A 149 14.26 -34.16 -4.05
C THR A 149 15.63 -33.94 -4.70
N GLY A 150 16.04 -32.68 -4.84
CA GLY A 150 17.31 -32.29 -5.44
C GLY A 150 18.09 -31.37 -4.49
N THR A 151 19.08 -31.96 -3.85
CA THR A 151 20.11 -31.33 -3.01
C THR A 151 20.93 -30.29 -3.80
N LYS A 152 21.39 -29.25 -3.08
CA LYS A 152 22.17 -28.06 -3.51
C LYS A 152 23.32 -28.33 -4.51
N PRO A 153 23.80 -27.26 -5.18
CA PRO A 153 25.10 -26.73 -4.72
C PRO A 153 25.16 -25.20 -4.61
N ASP A 154 26.00 -24.77 -3.66
CA ASP A 154 26.41 -23.41 -3.39
C ASP A 154 26.91 -22.68 -4.63
N LYS A 155 26.47 -21.42 -4.81
CA LYS A 155 27.06 -20.50 -5.78
C LYS A 155 27.87 -19.42 -5.05
N PRO A 156 29.05 -19.06 -5.57
CA PRO A 156 29.97 -18.14 -4.93
C PRO A 156 29.46 -16.70 -4.96
N ILE A 157 29.81 -16.01 -3.88
CA ILE A 157 29.59 -14.61 -3.56
C ILE A 157 30.31 -13.75 -4.60
N LEU A 158 29.56 -12.90 -5.31
CA LEU A 158 30.09 -11.84 -6.16
C LEU A 158 30.01 -10.53 -5.37
N GLU A 159 31.14 -10.09 -4.82
CA GLU A 159 31.28 -8.79 -4.19
C GLU A 159 31.02 -7.68 -5.22
N LYS A 160 29.90 -6.97 -5.04
CA LYS A 160 29.67 -5.69 -5.70
C LYS A 160 29.94 -4.59 -4.68
N THR A 161 31.08 -3.93 -4.84
CA THR A 161 31.40 -2.64 -4.20
C THR A 161 30.32 -1.63 -4.58
N LYS A 162 29.45 -1.29 -3.62
CA LYS A 162 28.45 -0.23 -3.76
C LYS A 162 28.96 1.02 -3.06
N THR A 163 29.22 2.05 -3.85
CA THR A 163 29.51 3.41 -3.42
C THR A 163 28.40 3.92 -2.49
N MET A 164 28.74 4.22 -1.24
CA MET A 164 27.80 4.77 -0.26
C MET A 164 27.64 6.28 -0.50
N VAL A 165 26.49 6.70 -1.00
CA VAL A 165 26.02 8.09 -0.81
C VAL A 165 25.34 8.12 0.55
N ALA A 166 26.02 8.73 1.53
CA ALA A 166 25.50 8.95 2.87
C ALA A 166 24.41 10.02 2.85
N VAL A 167 23.17 9.64 2.54
CA VAL A 167 21.99 10.43 2.91
C VAL A 167 21.72 10.11 4.38
N LYS A 168 21.98 11.07 5.28
CA LYS A 168 21.60 10.95 6.70
C LYS A 168 20.07 10.83 6.78
N PRO A 169 19.51 9.68 7.20
CA PRO A 169 18.09 9.62 7.49
C PRO A 169 17.82 10.58 8.65
N ARG A 170 16.84 11.47 8.49
CA ARG A 170 16.32 12.27 9.58
C ARG A 170 15.55 11.31 10.48
N VAL A 171 16.24 10.78 11.50
CA VAL A 171 15.64 9.91 12.51
C VAL A 171 14.70 10.78 13.32
N HIS A 172 13.41 10.77 12.98
CA HIS A 172 12.40 11.26 13.91
C HIS A 172 12.46 10.36 15.14
N THR A 173 12.72 10.96 16.28
CA THR A 173 12.73 10.22 17.54
C THR A 173 11.33 9.65 17.79
N PRO A 174 11.19 8.46 18.42
CA PRO A 174 9.89 7.87 18.73
C PRO A 174 8.95 8.79 19.51
N ARG A 175 9.49 9.85 20.11
CA ARG A 175 8.78 10.85 20.89
C ARG A 175 7.97 11.83 20.03
N GLU A 176 8.37 12.10 18.79
CA GLU A 176 7.68 13.06 17.90
C GLU A 176 6.47 12.42 17.20
N ILE A 177 6.58 11.14 16.80
CA ILE A 177 5.50 10.39 16.15
C ILE A 177 4.32 10.14 17.12
N LEU A 178 4.59 9.98 18.42
CA LEU A 178 3.56 9.77 19.43
C LEU A 178 2.76 11.04 19.75
N THR A 179 3.37 12.23 19.64
CA THR A 179 2.68 13.51 19.90
C THR A 179 1.70 13.89 18.80
N GLU A 180 1.99 13.60 17.53
CA GLU A 180 1.04 13.86 16.44
C GLU A 180 -0.11 12.84 16.41
N PHE A 181 0.15 11.58 16.81
CA PHE A 181 -0.87 10.54 16.79
C PHE A 181 -1.85 10.61 17.99
N LEU A 182 -1.41 11.11 19.15
CA LEU A 182 -2.26 11.21 20.35
C LEU A 182 -2.95 12.57 20.52
N GLY A 183 -2.51 13.62 19.81
CA GLY A 183 -3.08 14.96 19.90
C GLY A 183 -4.52 15.09 19.39
N SER A 184 -4.98 14.14 18.58
CA SER A 184 -6.34 14.15 17.98
C SER A 184 -7.38 13.33 18.75
N TYR A 185 -6.98 12.54 19.75
CA TYR A 185 -7.87 11.58 20.43
C TYR A 185 -8.30 11.95 21.86
N LEU A 186 -7.83 13.07 22.42
CA LEU A 186 -8.15 13.45 23.81
C LEU A 186 -8.61 14.92 23.93
N PRO A 187 -9.86 15.26 23.58
CA PRO A 187 -10.43 16.59 23.88
C PRO A 187 -10.86 16.76 25.34
N CYS A 188 -10.56 15.82 26.24
CA CYS A 188 -11.04 15.86 27.64
C CYS A 188 -9.93 15.54 28.65
N ALA A 189 -8.81 16.27 28.63
CA ALA A 189 -7.90 16.31 29.77
C ALA A 189 -8.23 17.56 30.62
N GLY A 190 -9.25 17.44 31.47
CA GLY A 190 -9.50 18.40 32.54
C GLY A 190 -8.26 18.53 33.44
N LYS A 191 -8.00 19.75 33.93
CA LYS A 191 -6.87 20.10 34.80
C LYS A 191 -6.79 19.13 35.99
N LEU A 192 -5.87 18.15 35.94
CA LEU A 192 -5.50 17.34 37.10
C LEU A 192 -4.55 18.14 37.98
N GLY A 193 -4.96 18.34 39.24
CA GLY A 193 -4.18 19.03 40.27
C GLY A 193 -2.92 18.27 40.70
N ASP A 194 -2.02 19.01 41.33
CA ASP A 194 -0.71 18.56 41.79
C ASP A 194 -0.84 17.38 42.77
N GLY A 195 -0.37 16.20 42.34
CA GLY A 195 -0.19 15.05 43.22
C GLY A 195 -0.54 13.68 42.66
N TRP A 196 -1.13 13.58 41.46
CA TRP A 196 -1.53 12.29 40.92
C TRP A 196 -0.42 11.63 40.07
N LYS A 197 -0.18 10.35 40.34
CA LYS A 197 0.50 9.43 39.42
C LYS A 197 -0.58 8.70 38.62
N PRO A 198 -0.87 9.08 37.37
CA PRO A 198 -1.74 8.28 36.53
C PRO A 198 -0.98 7.00 36.16
N THR A 199 -1.40 5.87 36.73
CA THR A 199 -1.04 4.55 36.19
C THR A 199 -2.09 4.23 35.14
N THR A 200 -1.86 4.66 33.90
CA THR A 200 -2.77 4.32 32.81
C THR A 200 -2.43 2.91 32.35
N ILE A 201 -3.28 1.96 32.73
CA ILE A 201 -3.19 0.58 32.26
C ILE A 201 -3.92 0.54 30.91
N PHE A 202 -3.16 0.37 29.83
CA PHE A 202 -3.74 0.07 28.52
C PHE A 202 -3.68 -1.43 28.32
N ASP A 203 -4.84 -2.03 28.10
CA ASP A 203 -4.96 -3.45 27.78
C ASP A 203 -5.19 -3.58 26.28
N CYS A 204 -4.12 -3.89 25.54
CA CYS A 204 -4.16 -4.16 24.12
C CYS A 204 -3.54 -5.56 23.90
N ASN A 205 -4.33 -6.50 23.38
CA ASN A 205 -3.89 -7.84 22.96
C ASN A 205 -3.34 -8.77 24.07
N GLY A 206 -3.80 -8.66 25.33
CA GLY A 206 -3.39 -9.58 26.40
C GLY A 206 -1.97 -9.36 26.92
N TRP A 207 -1.37 -8.22 26.59
CA TRP A 207 -0.13 -7.73 27.19
C TRP A 207 -0.45 -6.51 28.05
N THR A 208 -0.27 -6.65 29.36
CA THR A 208 -0.38 -5.50 30.27
C THR A 208 0.88 -4.66 30.15
N VAL A 209 0.79 -3.50 29.48
CA VAL A 209 1.92 -2.57 29.38
C VAL A 209 1.81 -1.55 30.51
N GLU A 210 2.59 -1.75 31.58
CA GLU A 210 2.67 -0.80 32.68
C GLU A 210 3.64 0.34 32.31
N VAL A 211 3.09 1.49 31.88
CA VAL A 211 3.91 2.68 31.60
C VAL A 211 4.18 3.43 32.91
N ARG A 212 5.28 3.08 33.58
CA ARG A 212 5.77 3.86 34.74
C ARG A 212 6.55 5.09 34.27
N ILE A 213 5.92 6.25 34.35
CA ILE A 213 6.62 7.53 34.21
C ILE A 213 7.37 7.81 35.52
N THR A 214 8.60 7.32 35.64
CA THR A 214 9.48 7.70 36.75
C THR A 214 10.20 9.00 36.42
N ARG A 215 9.99 10.06 37.20
CA ARG A 215 10.90 11.22 37.18
C ARG A 215 12.29 10.73 37.59
N LYS A 216 13.24 10.73 36.64
CA LYS A 216 14.65 10.53 36.93
C LYS A 216 15.10 11.71 37.80
N LYS A 217 15.20 11.53 39.12
CA LYS A 217 15.86 12.51 39.97
C LYS A 217 17.31 12.57 39.50
N GLU A 218 17.69 13.67 38.85
CA GLU A 218 19.09 13.98 38.62
C GLU A 218 19.75 14.14 39.99
N THR A 219 20.41 13.08 40.45
CA THR A 219 21.34 13.19 41.56
C THR A 219 22.53 13.99 41.04
N LYS A 220 22.59 15.27 41.42
CA LYS A 220 23.81 16.09 41.28
C LYS A 220 24.97 15.28 41.84
N LYS A 221 25.90 14.87 40.97
CA LYS A 221 27.16 14.23 41.38
C LYS A 221 27.83 15.16 42.41
N PRO A 222 28.22 14.66 43.60
CA PRO A 222 28.99 15.48 44.53
C PRO A 222 30.32 15.84 43.85
N ALA A 223 30.63 17.13 43.80
CA ALA A 223 31.89 17.63 43.29
C ALA A 223 33.04 16.94 44.04
N LYS A 224 33.95 16.29 43.29
CA LYS A 224 35.20 15.76 43.84
C LYS A 224 35.99 16.93 44.43
N LYS A 225 36.06 17.02 45.76
CA LYS A 225 37.00 17.89 46.45
C LYS A 225 38.40 17.34 46.24
N THR A 226 39.18 18.01 45.39
CA THR A 226 40.62 17.78 45.24
C THR A 226 41.31 18.21 46.53
N ILE A 227 41.75 17.26 47.35
CA ILE A 227 42.58 17.53 48.53
C ILE A 227 44.03 17.63 48.05
N THR A 228 44.52 18.86 47.86
CA THR A 228 45.94 19.14 47.65
C THR A 228 46.66 19.08 49.00
N LYS A 229 47.45 18.03 49.23
CA LYS A 229 48.41 17.96 50.35
C LYS A 229 49.51 19.00 50.12
N LYS A 230 49.59 20.01 50.99
CA LYS A 230 50.76 20.88 51.14
C LYS A 230 51.91 20.06 51.75
N GLY A 231 52.97 19.85 50.98
CA GLY A 231 54.26 19.42 51.52
C GLY A 231 54.95 20.59 52.21
N LYS A 232 55.29 20.41 53.48
CA LYS A 232 56.09 21.33 54.30
C LYS A 232 57.56 20.96 54.09
N ARG A 233 58.40 21.93 53.74
CA ARG A 233 59.85 21.89 53.93
C ARG A 233 60.19 22.85 55.05
#